data_AF-H2XZI5-F1
#
_entry.id   AF-H2XZI5-F1
#
_cell.length_a   1.000
_cell.length_b   1.000
_cell.length_c   1.000
_cell.angle_alpha   90.00
_cell.angle_beta   90.00
_cell.angle_gamma   90.00
#
_symmetry.space_group_name_H-M   'P 1'
#
loop_
_entity.id
_entity.type
_entity.pdbx_description
1 polymer ?
#
loop_
_entity_poly.entity_id
_entity_poly.type
_entity_poly.pdbx_seq_one_letter_code
_entity_poly.pdbx_strand_id
1 'polypeptide(L)'
;MPGKRKYQTPNKDPPFTSDSPYSKRSRRSVANQSDLAQAIFDVIKDHEDEDGRAIADTFMKLPSKRYHPEYHEQIVDPVDLTKIGQRIRMDEYRDIEILTTDMQLMTSNAKKYYNEDTEEYADACKLWELYLNTKSRLVEQLKPTEETKSRPGRKPRNRAKTADDSDFEEIDITQEEMKSLYEATVSETDDEGRLIAEMFMQLPDKTNIEYYALIKDPIDFLIIGDRVEDGYYKSVLEFEKDLNLLV
;
A
#
# COMPACT_ATOMS: atom_id res chain seq x y z
N MET A 1 11.97 61.23 55.37
CA MET A 1 11.35 59.99 55.86
C MET A 1 9.84 60.12 55.66
N PRO A 2 9.10 59.10 55.20
CA PRO A 2 9.56 57.81 54.63
C PRO A 2 10.26 58.06 53.26
N GLY A 3 10.42 57.14 52.30
CA GLY A 3 10.12 55.71 52.19
C GLY A 3 10.70 55.09 50.90
N LYS A 4 10.51 53.79 50.67
CA LYS A 4 10.80 53.12 49.38
C LYS A 4 9.77 52.01 49.10
N ARG A 5 9.04 52.08 47.98
CA ARG A 5 8.29 50.94 47.43
C ARG A 5 9.10 50.33 46.28
N LYS A 6 9.42 49.05 46.38
CA LYS A 6 9.97 48.25 45.28
C LYS A 6 8.80 47.77 44.44
N TYR A 7 8.86 47.91 43.12
CA TYR A 7 7.97 47.17 42.22
C TYR A 7 8.63 45.81 41.91
N GLN A 8 7.89 44.75 42.21
CA GLN A 8 8.22 43.38 41.84
C GLN A 8 7.71 43.14 40.42
N THR A 9 8.57 42.78 39.46
CA THR A 9 8.12 42.19 38.19
C THR A 9 8.04 40.67 38.32
N PRO A 10 7.03 40.00 37.73
CA PRO A 10 6.87 38.56 37.82
C PRO A 10 7.88 37.81 36.93
N ASN A 11 7.97 36.49 37.14
CA ASN A 11 8.96 35.60 36.53
C ASN A 11 8.95 35.63 35.00
N LYS A 12 10.14 35.40 34.42
CA LYS A 12 10.28 34.84 33.08
C LYS A 12 10.23 33.32 33.19
N ASP A 13 9.31 32.68 32.47
CA ASP A 13 9.39 31.24 32.27
C ASP A 13 10.61 30.89 31.40
N PRO A 14 11.28 29.75 31.66
CA PRO A 14 12.38 29.29 30.81
C PRO A 14 11.86 28.75 29.48
N PRO A 15 12.65 28.79 28.38
CA PRO A 15 12.24 28.23 27.11
C PRO A 15 12.08 26.71 27.21
N PHE A 16 10.91 26.21 26.85
CA PHE A 16 10.59 24.78 26.85
C PHE A 16 11.31 24.10 25.66
N THR A 17 12.54 23.65 25.87
CA THR A 17 13.27 22.79 24.93
C THR A 17 12.65 21.39 24.95
N SER A 18 11.66 21.16 24.10
CA SER A 18 10.87 19.93 24.01
C SER A 18 11.61 18.78 23.33
N ASP A 19 12.71 18.31 23.92
CA ASP A 19 13.41 17.11 23.44
C ASP A 19 12.68 15.82 23.88
N SER A 20 11.42 15.70 23.45
CA SER A 20 10.50 14.61 23.77
C SER A 20 10.91 13.33 23.03
N PRO A 21 11.09 12.19 23.72
CA PRO A 21 11.52 10.94 23.09
C PRO A 21 10.56 10.42 22.00
N TYR A 22 9.27 10.81 22.04
CA TYR A 22 8.28 10.49 21.01
C TYR A 22 8.64 11.06 19.63
N SER A 23 9.19 12.28 19.56
CA SER A 23 9.60 12.91 18.29
C SER A 23 10.78 12.21 17.62
N LYS A 24 11.65 11.56 18.42
CA LYS A 24 12.83 10.84 17.91
C LYS A 24 12.45 9.49 17.28
N ARG A 25 11.41 8.81 17.79
CA ARG A 25 10.90 7.56 17.22
C ARG A 25 10.17 7.80 15.91
N SER A 26 9.30 8.81 15.85
CA SER A 26 8.61 9.21 14.61
C SER A 26 9.59 9.61 13.50
N ARG A 27 10.56 10.50 13.77
CA ARG A 27 11.56 10.90 12.76
C ARG A 27 12.43 9.73 12.26
N ARG A 28 12.76 8.76 13.13
CA ARG A 28 13.49 7.56 12.73
C ARG A 28 12.61 6.62 11.88
N SER A 29 11.32 6.50 12.20
CA SER A 29 10.38 5.73 11.39
C SER A 29 10.18 6.31 9.99
N VAL A 30 10.05 7.64 9.87
CA VAL A 30 9.93 8.32 8.56
C VAL A 30 11.22 8.17 7.76
N ALA A 31 12.40 8.38 8.37
CA ALA A 31 13.67 8.15 7.69
C ALA A 31 13.78 6.70 7.16
N ASN A 32 13.40 5.70 7.96
CA ASN A 32 13.38 4.30 7.54
C ASN A 32 12.41 4.05 6.35
N GLN A 33 11.26 4.75 6.28
CA GLN A 33 10.30 4.62 5.17
C GLN A 33 10.83 5.27 3.88
N SER A 34 11.45 6.45 3.97
CA SER A 34 12.04 7.14 2.83
C SER A 34 13.27 6.40 2.29
N ASP A 35 14.12 5.85 3.17
CA ASP A 35 15.24 4.98 2.81
C ASP A 35 14.75 3.67 2.15
N LEU A 36 13.66 3.07 2.65
CA LEU A 36 13.01 1.90 2.07
C LEU A 36 12.44 2.19 0.66
N ALA A 37 11.73 3.30 0.50
CA ALA A 37 11.17 3.74 -0.77
C ALA A 37 12.27 3.96 -1.83
N GLN A 38 13.37 4.60 -1.44
CA GLN A 38 14.54 4.78 -2.30
C GLN A 38 15.18 3.44 -2.68
N ALA A 39 15.40 2.54 -1.72
CA ALA A 39 15.99 1.22 -1.97
C ALA A 39 15.13 0.33 -2.89
N ILE A 40 13.80 0.40 -2.78
CA ILE A 40 12.87 -0.31 -3.68
C ILE A 40 12.96 0.28 -5.10
N PHE A 41 12.96 1.61 -5.21
CA PHE A 41 13.03 2.30 -6.50
C PHE A 41 14.34 2.05 -7.24
N ASP A 42 15.48 2.03 -6.55
CA ASP A 42 16.78 1.76 -7.16
C ASP A 42 16.84 0.32 -7.73
N VAL A 43 16.32 -0.68 -6.99
CA VAL A 43 16.23 -2.07 -7.48
C VAL A 43 15.34 -2.17 -8.73
N ILE A 44 14.23 -1.44 -8.79
CA ILE A 44 13.32 -1.46 -9.94
C ILE A 44 13.96 -0.79 -11.16
N LYS A 45 14.58 0.37 -10.95
CA LYS A 45 15.19 1.18 -12.00
C LYS A 45 16.39 0.48 -12.63
N ASP A 46 17.19 -0.22 -11.83
CA ASP A 46 18.42 -0.87 -12.26
C ASP A 46 18.22 -2.36 -12.59
N HIS A 47 16.97 -2.83 -12.74
CA HIS A 47 16.66 -4.22 -13.12
C HIS A 47 16.68 -4.42 -14.63
N GLU A 48 17.54 -5.36 -15.06
CA GLU A 48 17.73 -5.79 -16.44
C GLU A 48 17.12 -7.18 -16.69
N ASP A 49 16.60 -7.40 -17.89
CA ASP A 49 16.13 -8.71 -18.36
C ASP A 49 17.28 -9.64 -18.82
N GLU A 50 16.93 -10.81 -19.40
CA GLU A 50 17.93 -11.79 -19.87
C GLU A 50 18.84 -11.28 -20.99
N ASP A 51 18.42 -10.25 -21.74
CA ASP A 51 19.17 -9.60 -22.82
C ASP A 51 19.96 -8.37 -22.34
N GLY A 52 19.87 -8.01 -21.04
CA GLY A 52 20.52 -6.84 -20.46
C GLY A 52 19.77 -5.53 -20.70
N ARG A 53 18.47 -5.59 -21.03
CA ARG A 53 17.61 -4.41 -21.23
C ARG A 53 16.96 -4.01 -19.91
N ALA A 54 17.10 -2.75 -19.53
CA ALA A 54 16.44 -2.21 -18.35
C ALA A 54 14.92 -2.15 -18.57
N ILE A 55 14.16 -2.96 -17.83
CA ILE A 55 12.68 -3.04 -17.97
C ILE A 55 12.03 -1.70 -17.61
N ALA A 56 12.64 -0.97 -16.68
CA ALA A 56 12.19 0.34 -16.23
C ALA A 56 12.19 1.42 -17.33
N ASP A 57 13.04 1.33 -18.37
CA ASP A 57 13.23 2.41 -19.36
C ASP A 57 11.92 2.77 -20.09
N THR A 58 11.09 1.77 -20.39
CA THR A 58 9.74 1.93 -20.98
C THR A 58 8.83 2.83 -20.14
N PHE A 59 9.01 2.82 -18.81
CA PHE A 59 8.18 3.56 -17.84
C PHE A 59 8.90 4.77 -17.24
N MET A 60 10.11 5.10 -17.71
CA MET A 60 10.88 6.24 -17.18
C MET A 60 10.23 7.59 -17.49
N LYS A 61 9.56 7.74 -18.64
CA LYS A 61 8.88 8.98 -19.04
C LYS A 61 7.62 8.70 -19.84
N LEU A 62 6.53 9.38 -19.48
CA LEU A 62 5.28 9.34 -20.23
C LEU A 62 5.44 9.81 -21.69
N PRO A 63 4.62 9.29 -22.63
CA PRO A 63 4.45 9.86 -23.95
C PRO A 63 4.13 11.36 -23.89
N SER A 64 4.82 12.16 -24.69
CA SER A 64 4.68 13.62 -24.64
C SER A 64 3.28 14.06 -25.07
N LYS A 65 2.51 14.72 -24.19
CA LYS A 65 1.14 15.21 -24.46
C LYS A 65 0.98 16.05 -25.74
N ARG A 66 2.07 16.64 -26.25
CA ARG A 66 2.07 17.40 -27.52
C ARG A 66 2.09 16.52 -28.77
N TYR A 67 2.76 15.37 -28.69
CA TYR A 67 2.99 14.46 -29.81
C TYR A 67 2.14 13.19 -29.74
N HIS A 68 1.71 12.84 -28.53
CA HIS A 68 0.84 11.71 -28.19
C HIS A 68 -0.38 12.18 -27.37
N PRO A 69 -1.26 13.05 -27.93
CA PRO A 69 -2.47 13.45 -27.24
C PRO A 69 -3.38 12.26 -26.88
N GLU A 70 -3.43 11.22 -27.72
CA GLU A 70 -4.24 10.02 -27.56
C GLU A 70 -4.01 9.29 -26.23
N TYR A 71 -2.76 9.22 -25.77
CA TYR A 71 -2.42 8.65 -24.46
C TYR A 71 -3.08 9.45 -23.32
N HIS A 72 -3.07 10.78 -23.42
CA HIS A 72 -3.62 11.70 -22.40
C HIS A 72 -5.13 11.91 -22.53
N GLU A 73 -5.78 11.28 -23.52
CA GLU A 73 -7.23 11.17 -23.65
C GLU A 73 -7.74 9.85 -23.03
N GLN A 74 -6.96 8.77 -23.11
CA GLN A 74 -7.32 7.46 -22.57
C GLN A 74 -6.90 7.28 -21.09
N ILE A 75 -5.78 7.88 -20.68
CA ILE A 75 -5.22 7.79 -19.33
C ILE A 75 -5.53 9.06 -18.54
N VAL A 76 -6.35 8.92 -17.50
CA VAL A 76 -6.89 10.02 -16.69
C VAL A 76 -5.84 10.62 -15.77
N ASP A 77 -5.07 9.76 -15.07
CA ASP A 77 -4.05 10.16 -14.09
C ASP A 77 -2.66 9.63 -14.47
N PRO A 78 -1.94 10.29 -15.41
CA PRO A 78 -0.61 9.86 -15.82
C PRO A 78 0.47 10.00 -14.73
N VAL A 79 1.28 8.95 -14.60
CA VAL A 79 2.46 8.86 -13.72
C VAL A 79 3.55 8.04 -14.40
N ASP A 80 4.82 8.39 -14.17
CA ASP A 80 6.02 7.67 -14.62
C ASP A 80 7.06 7.55 -13.50
N LEU A 81 8.08 6.70 -13.70
CA LEU A 81 9.17 6.53 -12.74
C LEU A 81 9.99 7.80 -12.54
N THR A 82 10.03 8.75 -13.49
CA THR A 82 10.66 10.06 -13.25
C THR A 82 9.92 10.86 -12.18
N LYS A 83 8.58 10.89 -12.23
CA LYS A 83 7.71 11.56 -11.25
C LYS A 83 7.76 10.86 -9.89
N ILE A 84 7.72 9.52 -9.87
CA ILE A 84 7.87 8.73 -8.63
C ILE A 84 9.25 8.98 -8.00
N GLY A 85 10.33 8.88 -8.78
CA GLY A 85 11.69 9.18 -8.34
C GLY A 85 11.91 10.66 -7.96
N GLN A 86 11.05 11.59 -8.37
CA GLN A 86 11.02 12.95 -7.83
C GLN A 86 10.34 13.00 -6.45
N ARG A 87 9.19 12.35 -6.29
CA ARG A 87 8.44 12.28 -5.02
C ARG A 87 9.26 11.61 -3.90
N ILE A 88 10.03 10.56 -4.20
CA ILE A 88 10.99 9.94 -3.25
C ILE A 88 12.01 10.98 -2.77
N ARG A 89 12.67 11.68 -3.69
CA ARG A 89 13.66 12.73 -3.36
C ARG A 89 13.06 13.95 -2.63
N MET A 90 11.74 14.08 -2.61
CA MET A 90 11.01 15.13 -1.90
C MET A 90 10.43 14.68 -0.54
N ASP A 91 10.72 13.44 -0.09
CA ASP A 91 10.22 12.88 1.18
C ASP A 91 8.68 12.78 1.23
N GLU A 92 8.03 12.59 0.07
CA GLU A 92 6.57 12.50 -0.03
C GLU A 92 6.02 11.11 0.35
N TYR A 93 6.80 10.04 0.14
CA TYR A 93 6.44 8.66 0.53
C TYR A 93 6.84 8.35 1.97
N ARG A 94 6.16 8.99 2.92
CA ARG A 94 6.34 8.73 4.36
C ARG A 94 5.72 7.42 4.85
N ASP A 95 4.97 6.79 3.97
CA ASP A 95 4.40 5.47 4.08
C ASP A 95 4.63 4.76 2.74
N ILE A 96 5.07 3.49 2.79
CA ILE A 96 5.38 2.70 1.62
C ILE A 96 4.13 2.30 0.83
N GLU A 97 2.96 2.34 1.46
CA GLU A 97 1.68 2.12 0.76
C GLU A 97 1.37 3.27 -0.23
N ILE A 98 1.82 4.51 0.05
CA ILE A 98 1.67 5.62 -0.91
C ILE A 98 2.53 5.38 -2.16
N LEU A 99 3.72 4.78 -2.01
CA LEU A 99 4.53 4.35 -3.16
C LEU A 99 3.88 3.18 -3.90
N THR A 100 3.24 2.26 -3.16
CA THR A 100 2.50 1.11 -3.72
C THR A 100 1.39 1.62 -4.66
N THR A 101 0.60 2.59 -4.23
CA THR A 101 -0.48 3.21 -5.03
C THR A 101 0.04 3.85 -6.32
N ASP A 102 1.13 4.62 -6.27
CA ASP A 102 1.70 5.24 -7.48
C ASP A 102 2.29 4.19 -8.46
N MET A 103 2.93 3.14 -7.95
CA MET A 103 3.47 2.04 -8.76
C MET A 103 2.36 1.18 -9.39
N GLN A 104 1.28 0.92 -8.65
CA GLN A 104 0.09 0.23 -9.14
C GLN A 104 -0.64 1.07 -10.20
N LEU A 105 -0.77 2.39 -9.99
CA LEU A 105 -1.36 3.31 -10.95
C LEU A 105 -0.55 3.35 -12.25
N MET A 106 0.78 3.45 -12.16
CA MET A 106 1.68 3.42 -13.32
C MET A 106 1.49 2.13 -14.14
N THR A 107 1.51 0.99 -13.45
CA THR A 107 1.31 -0.33 -14.07
C THR A 107 -0.07 -0.46 -14.70
N SER A 108 -1.13 -0.05 -13.99
CA SER A 108 -2.51 -0.12 -14.48
C SER A 108 -2.74 0.79 -15.69
N ASN A 109 -2.12 1.98 -15.71
CA ASN A 109 -2.15 2.88 -16.86
C ASN A 109 -1.46 2.24 -18.08
N ALA A 110 -0.30 1.60 -17.89
CA ALA A 110 0.37 0.87 -18.97
C ALA A 110 -0.52 -0.26 -19.50
N LYS A 111 -1.05 -1.12 -18.63
CA LYS A 111 -1.94 -2.24 -18.98
C LYS A 111 -3.28 -1.80 -19.61
N LYS A 112 -3.71 -0.56 -19.38
CA LYS A 112 -4.91 0.03 -20.00
C LYS A 112 -4.64 0.58 -21.41
N TYR A 113 -3.42 1.05 -21.67
CA TYR A 113 -3.04 1.67 -22.95
C TYR A 113 -2.44 0.68 -23.94
N TYR A 114 -1.60 -0.24 -23.46
CA TYR A 114 -0.96 -1.27 -24.25
C TYR A 114 -1.80 -2.55 -24.25
N ASN A 115 -1.80 -3.28 -25.37
CA ASN A 115 -2.49 -4.57 -25.47
C ASN A 115 -1.68 -5.69 -24.79
N GLU A 116 -2.35 -6.76 -24.39
CA GLU A 116 -1.71 -7.89 -23.68
C GLU A 116 -0.67 -8.67 -24.50
N ASP A 117 -0.64 -8.46 -25.82
CA ASP A 117 0.32 -9.05 -26.75
C ASP A 117 1.58 -8.19 -26.99
N THR A 118 1.71 -7.02 -26.37
CA THR A 118 2.89 -6.15 -26.53
C THR A 118 3.92 -6.32 -25.41
N GLU A 119 5.18 -5.96 -25.72
CA GLU A 119 6.30 -6.03 -24.78
C GLU A 119 6.08 -5.08 -23.58
N GLU A 120 5.49 -3.90 -23.80
CA GLU A 120 5.22 -2.92 -22.75
C GLU A 120 4.17 -3.41 -21.73
N TYR A 121 3.19 -4.20 -22.14
CA TYR A 121 2.23 -4.82 -21.20
C TYR A 121 2.93 -5.91 -20.37
N ALA A 122 3.71 -6.78 -21.01
CA ALA A 122 4.45 -7.83 -20.33
C ALA A 122 5.47 -7.25 -19.33
N ASP A 123 6.17 -6.18 -19.73
CA ASP A 123 7.11 -5.46 -18.88
C ASP A 123 6.43 -4.76 -17.70
N ALA A 124 5.22 -4.21 -17.89
CA ALA A 124 4.45 -3.63 -16.78
C ALA A 124 4.12 -4.69 -15.72
N CYS A 125 3.70 -5.90 -16.13
CA CYS A 125 3.46 -7.02 -15.22
C CYS A 125 4.75 -7.43 -14.47
N LYS A 126 5.86 -7.64 -15.19
CA LYS A 126 7.17 -7.98 -14.56
C LYS A 126 7.63 -6.91 -13.56
N LEU A 127 7.47 -5.64 -13.90
CA LEU A 127 7.91 -4.52 -13.05
C LEU A 127 7.08 -4.42 -11.76
N TRP A 128 5.78 -4.77 -11.84
CA TRP A 128 4.90 -4.85 -10.68
C TRP A 128 5.23 -6.04 -9.77
N GLU A 129 5.48 -7.22 -10.35
CA GLU A 129 5.95 -8.39 -9.59
C GLU A 129 7.30 -8.10 -8.90
N LEU A 130 8.24 -7.46 -9.62
CA LEU A 130 9.51 -7.02 -9.07
C LEU A 130 9.32 -6.02 -7.91
N TYR A 131 8.38 -5.07 -8.04
CA TYR A 131 8.04 -4.12 -6.97
C TYR A 131 7.57 -4.86 -5.71
N LEU A 132 6.59 -5.75 -5.84
CA LEU A 132 6.02 -6.50 -4.71
C LEU A 132 7.09 -7.36 -4.01
N ASN A 133 7.84 -8.15 -4.78
CA ASN A 133 8.91 -9.00 -4.26
C ASN A 133 10.01 -8.19 -3.54
N THR A 134 10.34 -7.01 -4.07
CA THR A 134 11.35 -6.12 -3.48
C THR A 134 10.83 -5.45 -2.20
N LYS A 135 9.57 -4.99 -2.20
CA LYS A 135 8.89 -4.44 -1.03
C LYS A 135 8.86 -5.45 0.11
N SER A 136 8.31 -6.65 -0.11
CA SER A 136 8.19 -7.70 0.91
C SER A 136 9.55 -8.05 1.52
N ARG A 137 10.56 -8.32 0.66
CA ARG A 137 11.92 -8.66 1.08
C ARG A 137 12.59 -7.57 1.93
N LEU A 138 12.39 -6.29 1.61
CA LEU A 138 13.02 -5.18 2.34
C LEU A 138 12.24 -4.81 3.62
N VAL A 139 10.90 -4.91 3.61
CA VAL A 139 10.07 -4.74 4.80
C VAL A 139 10.37 -5.83 5.85
N GLU A 140 10.57 -7.08 5.43
CA GLU A 140 10.95 -8.16 6.35
C GLU A 140 12.31 -7.87 7.02
N GLN A 141 13.29 -7.39 6.27
CA GLN A 141 14.62 -7.03 6.79
C GLN A 141 14.61 -5.87 7.80
N LEU A 142 13.53 -5.07 7.84
CA LEU A 142 13.33 -3.99 8.81
C LEU A 142 12.59 -4.44 10.07
N LYS A 143 12.00 -5.65 10.10
CA LYS A 143 11.42 -6.23 11.32
C LYS A 143 12.57 -6.57 12.30
N PRO A 144 12.53 -6.13 13.57
CA PRO A 144 13.59 -6.44 14.53
C PRO A 144 13.68 -7.95 14.76
N THR A 145 14.80 -8.56 14.37
CA THR A 145 15.07 -9.97 14.65
C THR A 145 15.26 -10.18 16.16
N GLU A 146 14.29 -10.80 16.83
CA GLU A 146 14.44 -11.30 18.19
C GLU A 146 15.58 -12.33 18.27
N GLU A 147 16.65 -11.99 19.00
CA GLU A 147 17.84 -12.83 19.10
C GLU A 147 17.60 -14.14 19.88
N THR A 148 17.44 -15.27 19.20
CA THR A 148 17.48 -16.60 19.84
C THR A 148 18.49 -17.58 19.24
N LYS A 149 19.76 -17.35 19.62
CA LYS A 149 20.78 -18.37 19.98
C LYS A 149 20.67 -19.78 19.35
N SER A 150 21.31 -19.93 18.20
CA SER A 150 22.18 -21.07 17.82
C SER A 150 22.04 -22.43 18.54
N ARG A 151 21.76 -23.49 17.76
CA ARG A 151 22.65 -24.67 17.63
C ARG A 151 22.34 -25.49 16.35
N PRO A 152 23.31 -26.26 15.81
CA PRO A 152 23.23 -26.77 14.44
C PRO A 152 22.80 -28.23 14.30
N GLY A 153 22.20 -28.55 13.15
CA GLY A 153 22.41 -29.83 12.48
C GLY A 153 21.17 -30.65 12.12
N ARG A 154 20.77 -30.61 10.84
CA ARG A 154 20.62 -31.79 9.96
C ARG A 154 20.23 -31.39 8.52
N LYS A 155 20.97 -31.92 7.55
CA LYS A 155 20.64 -32.08 6.12
C LYS A 155 21.14 -33.49 5.71
N PRO A 156 20.74 -34.06 4.55
CA PRO A 156 19.68 -33.67 3.63
C PRO A 156 18.70 -34.82 3.30
N ARG A 157 17.67 -34.57 2.48
CA ARG A 157 17.32 -35.47 1.37
C ARG A 157 16.55 -34.77 0.26
N ASN A 158 17.02 -34.96 -0.98
CA ASN A 158 16.39 -34.43 -2.18
C ASN A 158 15.12 -35.21 -2.54
N ARG A 159 14.11 -34.52 -3.08
CA ARG A 159 13.29 -35.02 -4.18
C ARG A 159 12.99 -33.87 -5.14
N ALA A 160 12.92 -34.16 -6.44
CA ALA A 160 12.96 -33.16 -7.50
C ALA A 160 11.56 -32.75 -8.02
N LYS A 161 11.51 -31.48 -8.43
CA LYS A 161 10.63 -30.79 -9.40
C LYS A 161 9.45 -31.56 -10.05
N THR A 162 8.27 -30.97 -9.87
CA THR A 162 7.35 -30.51 -10.94
C THR A 162 6.89 -29.12 -10.47
N ALA A 163 7.18 -27.99 -11.13
CA ALA A 163 6.71 -27.55 -12.45
C ALA A 163 5.20 -27.26 -12.46
N ASP A 164 4.88 -25.98 -12.66
CA ASP A 164 3.55 -25.38 -12.89
C ASP A 164 2.59 -25.27 -11.68
N ASP A 165 2.77 -24.21 -10.89
CA ASP A 165 1.71 -23.21 -10.64
C ASP A 165 2.36 -21.88 -10.22
N SER A 166 1.67 -20.76 -10.40
CA SER A 166 2.19 -19.42 -10.05
C SER A 166 1.91 -19.08 -8.58
N ASP A 167 2.84 -19.43 -7.70
CA ASP A 167 2.83 -19.01 -6.28
C ASP A 167 2.99 -17.48 -6.19
N PHE A 168 1.85 -16.79 -6.19
CA PHE A 168 1.73 -15.43 -5.66
C PHE A 168 2.00 -15.55 -4.15
N GLU A 169 3.09 -14.98 -3.63
CA GLU A 169 3.25 -14.86 -2.17
C GLU A 169 2.21 -13.86 -1.64
N GLU A 170 1.05 -14.43 -1.32
CA GLU A 170 -0.08 -13.77 -0.70
C GLU A 170 0.39 -13.05 0.56
N ILE A 171 0.12 -11.74 0.66
CA ILE A 171 0.51 -10.94 1.83
C ILE A 171 -0.25 -11.53 3.03
N ASP A 172 0.47 -12.26 3.88
CA ASP A 172 -0.02 -12.92 5.10
C ASP A 172 -0.45 -11.85 6.12
N ILE A 173 -1.64 -11.31 5.88
CA ILE A 173 -2.34 -10.36 6.74
C ILE A 173 -2.88 -11.16 7.93
N THR A 174 -2.49 -10.77 9.13
CA THR A 174 -2.95 -11.48 10.33
C THR A 174 -4.44 -11.27 10.53
N GLN A 175 -5.09 -12.22 11.21
CA GLN A 175 -6.52 -12.11 11.55
C GLN A 175 -6.83 -10.84 12.37
N GLU A 176 -5.88 -10.34 13.16
CA GLU A 176 -6.01 -9.06 13.90
C GLU A 176 -5.97 -7.84 12.97
N GLU A 177 -5.11 -7.86 11.94
CA GLU A 177 -5.04 -6.80 10.92
C GLU A 177 -6.28 -6.81 10.02
N MET A 178 -6.79 -7.99 9.65
CA MET A 178 -8.06 -8.14 8.91
C MET A 178 -9.26 -7.59 9.72
N LYS A 179 -9.31 -7.86 11.03
CA LYS A 179 -10.31 -7.27 11.94
C LYS A 179 -10.18 -5.75 12.02
N SER A 180 -8.96 -5.23 12.13
CA SER A 180 -8.71 -3.78 12.14
C SER A 180 -9.10 -3.10 10.82
N LEU A 181 -8.92 -3.77 9.68
CA LEU A 181 -9.30 -3.27 8.36
C LEU A 181 -10.83 -3.21 8.19
N TYR A 182 -11.53 -4.25 8.66
CA TYR A 182 -12.99 -4.27 8.71
C TYR A 182 -13.56 -3.20 9.65
N GLU A 183 -13.02 -3.06 10.86
CA GLU A 183 -13.46 -2.04 11.82
C GLU A 183 -13.26 -0.61 11.28
N ALA A 184 -12.13 -0.35 10.61
CA ALA A 184 -11.91 0.92 9.91
C ALA A 184 -12.97 1.14 8.82
N THR A 185 -13.17 0.17 7.93
CA THR A 185 -14.14 0.25 6.81
C THR A 185 -15.56 0.52 7.28
N VAL A 186 -16.01 -0.12 8.37
CA VAL A 186 -17.36 0.08 8.94
C VAL A 186 -17.49 1.41 9.70
N SER A 187 -16.37 1.94 10.21
CA SER A 187 -16.33 3.21 10.96
C SER A 187 -16.13 4.46 10.09
N GLU A 188 -15.92 4.31 8.78
CA GLU A 188 -15.76 5.45 7.87
C GLU A 188 -17.02 6.32 7.81
N THR A 189 -16.81 7.64 7.87
CA THR A 189 -17.88 8.64 7.88
C THR A 189 -17.77 9.63 6.72
N ASP A 190 -18.90 10.09 6.22
CA ASP A 190 -18.93 11.21 5.27
C ASP A 190 -18.61 12.56 5.92
N ASP A 191 -18.55 13.63 5.10
CA ASP A 191 -18.30 15.01 5.55
C ASP A 191 -19.34 15.54 6.56
N GLU A 192 -20.50 14.90 6.70
CA GLU A 192 -21.56 15.22 7.65
C GLU A 192 -21.48 14.38 8.94
N GLY A 193 -20.54 13.43 9.02
CA GLY A 193 -20.34 12.52 10.15
C GLY A 193 -21.29 11.32 10.17
N ARG A 194 -21.96 11.00 9.05
CA ARG A 194 -22.78 9.79 8.91
C ARG A 194 -21.90 8.61 8.53
N LEU A 195 -22.17 7.44 9.10
CA LEU A 195 -21.45 6.21 8.77
C LEU A 195 -21.78 5.78 7.32
N ILE A 196 -20.76 5.69 6.47
CA ILE A 196 -20.92 5.31 5.06
C ILE A 196 -21.46 3.86 4.95
N ALA A 197 -21.02 3.01 5.87
CA ALA A 197 -21.45 1.62 5.95
C ALA A 197 -22.94 1.42 6.32
N GLU A 198 -23.64 2.43 6.87
CA GLU A 198 -24.99 2.30 7.44
C GLU A 198 -26.00 1.67 6.45
N MET A 199 -25.94 2.06 5.17
CA MET A 199 -26.84 1.53 4.12
C MET A 199 -26.49 0.11 3.65
N PHE A 200 -25.31 -0.37 4.00
CA PHE A 200 -24.73 -1.65 3.55
C PHE A 200 -24.55 -2.65 4.71
N MET A 201 -24.95 -2.27 5.94
CA MET A 201 -24.87 -3.15 7.11
C MET A 201 -25.73 -4.41 6.98
N GLN A 202 -26.88 -4.33 6.29
CA GLN A 202 -27.81 -5.45 6.19
C GLN A 202 -28.47 -5.49 4.81
N LEU A 203 -28.51 -6.67 4.20
CA LEU A 203 -29.21 -6.92 2.95
C LEU A 203 -30.70 -6.56 3.02
N PRO A 204 -31.29 -6.04 1.92
CA PRO A 204 -32.74 -5.88 1.80
C PRO A 204 -33.50 -7.17 2.09
N ASP A 205 -34.70 -7.06 2.68
CA ASP A 205 -35.51 -8.21 3.05
C ASP A 205 -35.73 -9.17 1.85
N LYS A 206 -35.69 -10.49 2.11
CA LYS A 206 -35.81 -11.55 1.08
C LYS A 206 -37.13 -11.53 0.29
N THR A 207 -38.12 -10.76 0.73
CA THR A 207 -39.35 -10.47 -0.01
C THR A 207 -39.17 -9.42 -1.12
N ASN A 208 -38.05 -8.70 -1.17
CA ASN A 208 -37.69 -7.78 -2.25
C ASN A 208 -37.18 -8.56 -3.49
N ILE A 209 -38.11 -9.21 -4.18
CA ILE A 209 -37.83 -10.08 -5.34
C ILE A 209 -37.07 -9.32 -6.44
N GLU A 210 -37.32 -8.02 -6.63
CA GLU A 210 -36.68 -7.21 -7.66
C GLU A 210 -35.17 -7.01 -7.37
N TYR A 211 -34.80 -6.76 -6.12
CA TYR A 211 -33.38 -6.66 -5.71
C TYR A 211 -32.62 -7.96 -6.01
N TYR A 212 -33.14 -9.11 -5.55
CA TYR A 212 -32.51 -10.43 -5.76
C TYR A 212 -32.64 -10.96 -7.20
N ALA A 213 -33.48 -10.35 -8.04
CA ALA A 213 -33.49 -10.61 -9.48
C ALA A 213 -32.34 -9.91 -10.21
N LEU A 214 -31.92 -8.74 -9.73
CA LEU A 214 -30.86 -7.92 -10.32
C LEU A 214 -29.47 -8.29 -9.78
N ILE A 215 -29.28 -8.29 -8.46
CA ILE A 215 -28.02 -8.61 -7.80
C ILE A 215 -27.89 -10.12 -7.65
N LYS A 216 -26.81 -10.70 -8.21
CA LYS A 216 -26.57 -12.15 -8.25
C LYS A 216 -25.91 -12.68 -6.99
N ASP A 217 -24.95 -11.92 -6.47
CA ASP A 217 -24.14 -12.27 -5.32
C ASP A 217 -24.33 -11.20 -4.22
N PRO A 218 -25.51 -11.16 -3.57
CA PRO A 218 -25.82 -10.16 -2.56
C PRO A 218 -24.98 -10.39 -1.30
N ILE A 219 -24.33 -9.32 -0.82
CA ILE A 219 -23.54 -9.29 0.40
C ILE A 219 -23.85 -8.04 1.24
N ASP A 220 -23.58 -8.11 2.53
CA ASP A 220 -23.65 -6.98 3.47
C ASP A 220 -22.46 -7.02 4.44
N PHE A 221 -22.25 -5.93 5.20
CA PHE A 221 -21.16 -5.88 6.18
C PHE A 221 -21.31 -6.89 7.32
N LEU A 222 -22.51 -7.39 7.63
CA LEU A 222 -22.66 -8.48 8.62
C LEU A 222 -22.06 -9.79 8.09
N ILE A 223 -22.33 -10.16 6.84
CA ILE A 223 -21.73 -11.34 6.18
C ILE A 223 -20.21 -11.18 6.07
N ILE A 224 -19.71 -9.98 5.75
CA ILE A 224 -18.27 -9.70 5.70
C ILE A 224 -17.65 -9.79 7.11
N GLY A 225 -18.31 -9.24 8.12
CA GLY A 225 -17.87 -9.31 9.52
C GLY A 225 -17.77 -10.74 10.05
N ASP A 226 -18.77 -11.58 9.79
CA ASP A 226 -18.74 -13.01 10.12
C ASP A 226 -17.57 -13.72 9.41
N ARG A 227 -17.33 -13.42 8.12
CA ARG A 227 -16.18 -13.94 7.36
C ARG A 227 -14.83 -13.50 7.94
N VAL A 228 -14.71 -12.27 8.43
CA VAL A 228 -13.50 -11.77 9.10
C VAL A 228 -13.28 -12.48 10.45
N GLU A 229 -14.34 -12.67 11.25
CA GLU A 229 -14.26 -13.41 12.52
C GLU A 229 -13.89 -14.88 12.33
N ASP A 230 -14.45 -15.56 11.33
CA ASP A 230 -14.13 -16.95 10.99
C ASP A 230 -12.74 -17.13 10.33
N GLY A 231 -12.05 -16.05 9.97
CA GLY A 231 -10.76 -16.10 9.26
C GLY A 231 -10.88 -16.61 7.83
N TYR A 232 -12.00 -16.30 7.16
CA TYR A 232 -12.29 -16.70 5.78
C TYR A 232 -11.32 -16.06 4.77
N TYR A 233 -10.99 -14.79 4.96
CA TYR A 233 -10.08 -14.02 4.11
C TYR A 233 -8.62 -14.28 4.45
N LYS A 234 -7.85 -14.76 3.47
CA LYS A 234 -6.39 -14.96 3.57
C LYS A 234 -5.60 -13.78 3.05
N SER A 235 -6.23 -12.92 2.25
CA SER A 235 -5.64 -11.68 1.76
C SER A 235 -6.63 -10.53 1.72
N VAL A 236 -6.05 -9.33 1.73
CA VAL A 236 -6.77 -8.08 1.45
C VAL A 236 -7.51 -8.16 0.10
N LEU A 237 -6.98 -8.88 -0.89
CA LEU A 237 -7.62 -9.04 -2.20
C LEU A 237 -8.91 -9.88 -2.14
N GLU A 238 -9.00 -10.88 -1.26
CA GLU A 238 -10.26 -11.62 -1.04
C GLU A 238 -11.31 -10.74 -0.33
N PHE A 239 -10.88 -9.92 0.63
CA PHE A 239 -11.73 -8.95 1.32
C PHE A 239 -12.21 -7.83 0.38
N GLU A 240 -11.31 -7.28 -0.45
CA GLU A 240 -11.61 -6.24 -1.45
C GLU A 240 -12.63 -6.72 -2.50
N LYS A 241 -12.55 -7.99 -2.93
CA LYS A 241 -13.55 -8.58 -3.84
C LYS A 241 -14.96 -8.54 -3.26
N ASP A 242 -15.10 -8.85 -1.97
CA ASP A 242 -16.39 -8.81 -1.28
C ASP A 242 -16.87 -7.37 -1.02
N LEU A 243 -15.97 -6.43 -0.71
CA LEU A 243 -16.32 -5.00 -0.62
C LEU A 243 -16.82 -4.45 -1.97
N ASN A 244 -16.19 -4.84 -3.07
CA ASN A 244 -16.59 -4.43 -4.43
C ASN A 244 -17.96 -4.96 -4.86
N LEU A 245 -18.56 -5.93 -4.15
CA LEU A 245 -19.94 -6.39 -4.37
C LEU A 245 -21.00 -5.49 -3.69
N LEU A 246 -20.58 -4.53 -2.85
CA LEU A 246 -21.47 -3.57 -2.19
C LEU A 246 -21.83 -2.35 -3.07
N VAL A 247 -21.11 -2.11 -4.17
CA VAL A 247 -21.11 -0.84 -4.93
C VAL A 247 -21.70 -0.98 -6.34
#